data_AF-A0AAD5BK09-F1
#
_entry.id   AF-A0AAD5BK09-F1
#
_cell.length_a   1.000
_cell.length_b   1.000
_cell.length_c   1.000
_cell.angle_alpha   90.00
_cell.angle_beta   90.00
_cell.angle_gamma   90.00
#
_symmetry.space_group_name_H-M   'P 1'
#
loop_
_entity.id
_entity.type
_entity.pdbx_description
1 polymer ?
#
loop_
_entity_poly.entity_id
_entity_poly.type
_entity_poly.pdbx_seq_one_letter_code
_entity_poly.pdbx_strand_id
1 'polypeptide(L)'
;MQHQPLTTPPLATHKRRLQFLHHTRRLVTRSNHSDTIINRNPRILCLHGFRTSGQIFKTQINKWPESVLEKVDLFFPNAPFDCNGVSGVEGVFDPPYYEWFQFHKDYKRYENFDECGAILAAALAGLQAKGLALTRVQKIGFLVIISGAKLKNEALAEKAYSPPIWCPSLHFLGDKDFLKPYGIELLKSFENPPRILCLHGFRTSGLILQTQLNKWPESVLEKLDLFFPDAPFPCNGKSEVEGIFDPPYYEWFQFNKGAILSAALAGLQAKVCNN
;
A
#
# COMPACT_ATOMS: atom_id res chain seq x y z
N MET A 1 12.08 -7.84 67.81
CA MET A 1 12.24 -7.72 66.35
C MET A 1 11.41 -8.81 65.71
N GLN A 2 10.25 -8.44 65.15
CA GLN A 2 9.35 -9.34 64.43
C GLN A 2 8.95 -8.61 63.15
N HIS A 3 9.27 -9.21 62.00
CA HIS A 3 8.98 -8.67 60.67
C HIS A 3 7.50 -8.89 60.34
N GLN A 4 6.76 -7.81 60.08
CA GLN A 4 5.48 -7.87 59.38
C GLN A 4 5.74 -7.96 57.86
N PRO A 5 5.06 -8.85 57.12
CA PRO A 5 5.17 -8.91 55.66
C PRO A 5 4.34 -7.80 54.99
N LEU A 6 4.95 -7.07 54.05
CA LEU A 6 4.22 -6.16 53.16
C LEU A 6 3.29 -6.97 52.24
N THR A 7 2.00 -6.72 52.34
CA THR A 7 0.97 -7.17 51.39
C THR A 7 1.07 -6.37 50.09
N THR A 8 1.29 -7.05 48.97
CA THR A 8 1.20 -6.47 47.62
C THR A 8 -0.26 -6.32 47.19
N PRO A 9 -0.67 -5.18 46.59
CA PRO A 9 -2.03 -5.03 46.07
C PRO A 9 -2.18 -5.77 44.71
N PRO A 10 -3.39 -6.27 44.37
CA PRO A 10 -3.60 -7.04 43.16
C PRO A 10 -3.51 -6.17 41.90
N LEU A 11 -2.79 -6.69 40.90
CA LEU A 11 -2.65 -6.10 39.57
C LEU A 11 -3.99 -6.23 38.81
N ALA A 12 -4.68 -5.12 38.62
CA ALA A 12 -5.89 -5.05 37.81
C ALA A 12 -5.55 -5.35 36.33
N THR A 13 -5.90 -6.55 35.86
CA THR A 13 -5.80 -6.93 34.45
C THR A 13 -6.99 -6.39 33.67
N HIS A 14 -6.92 -5.12 33.25
CA HIS A 14 -7.81 -4.62 32.21
C HIS A 14 -7.44 -5.28 30.87
N LYS A 15 -8.14 -6.37 30.52
CA LYS A 15 -8.20 -6.88 29.14
C LYS A 15 -8.85 -5.80 28.27
N ARG A 16 -8.05 -4.92 27.67
CA ARG A 16 -8.50 -4.08 26.55
C ARG A 16 -8.73 -5.01 25.37
N ARG A 17 -10.00 -5.32 25.13
CA ARG A 17 -10.49 -5.98 23.92
C ARG A 17 -10.07 -5.10 22.74
N LEU A 18 -9.11 -5.57 21.93
CA LEU A 18 -8.77 -4.98 20.64
C LEU A 18 -10.00 -5.06 19.74
N GLN A 19 -10.82 -4.02 19.75
CA GLN A 19 -11.79 -3.78 18.70
C GLN A 19 -10.98 -3.23 17.53
N PHE A 20 -10.94 -3.96 16.42
CA PHE A 20 -10.48 -3.43 15.14
C PHE A 20 -11.44 -2.31 14.72
N LEU A 21 -11.17 -1.09 15.17
CA LEU A 21 -11.79 0.09 14.57
C LEU A 21 -11.17 0.26 13.19
N HIS A 22 -11.96 -0.03 12.15
CA HIS A 22 -11.70 0.46 10.80
C HIS A 22 -11.56 1.99 10.85
N HIS A 23 -10.33 2.50 10.90
CA HIS A 23 -10.07 3.94 10.86
C HIS A 23 -10.11 4.45 9.42
N THR A 24 -11.28 4.36 8.78
CA THR A 24 -11.58 5.26 7.67
C THR A 24 -11.70 6.66 8.25
N ARG A 25 -10.84 7.61 7.86
CA ARG A 25 -11.04 9.04 8.17
C ARG A 25 -12.40 9.46 7.57
N ARG A 26 -13.44 9.51 8.41
CA ARG A 26 -14.79 9.92 8.02
C ARG A 26 -14.93 11.42 8.27
N LEU A 27 -15.15 12.18 7.20
CA LEU A 27 -15.68 13.54 7.31
C LEU A 27 -17.15 13.41 7.75
N VAL A 28 -17.41 13.66 9.03
CA VAL A 28 -18.78 13.83 9.52
C VAL A 28 -19.14 15.29 9.33
N THR A 29 -19.83 15.60 8.23
CA THR A 29 -20.55 16.88 8.10
C THR A 29 -21.90 16.74 8.77
N ARG A 30 -22.09 17.42 9.91
CA ARG A 30 -23.40 17.48 10.58
C ARG A 30 -24.38 18.29 9.74
N SER A 31 -25.34 17.61 9.12
CA SER A 31 -26.62 18.21 8.74
C SER A 31 -27.72 17.17 8.91
N ASN A 32 -28.76 17.53 9.66
CA ASN A 32 -29.92 16.68 9.96
C ASN A 32 -30.68 16.30 8.68
N HIS A 33 -30.38 15.15 8.07
CA HIS A 33 -31.28 14.32 7.26
C HIS A 33 -30.53 13.03 6.92
N SER A 34 -31.10 11.87 7.30
CA SER A 34 -30.70 10.49 6.93
C SER A 34 -29.20 10.28 6.67
N ASP A 35 -28.49 9.72 7.66
CA ASP A 35 -27.08 9.28 7.57
C ASP A 35 -26.89 8.22 6.46
N THR A 36 -26.86 8.66 5.21
CA THR A 36 -26.51 7.82 4.07
C THR A 36 -25.00 7.77 4.05
N ILE A 37 -24.42 6.64 4.48
CA ILE A 37 -22.98 6.41 4.39
C ILE A 37 -22.61 6.38 2.91
N ILE A 38 -22.08 7.48 2.39
CA ILE A 38 -21.56 7.54 1.03
C ILE A 38 -20.19 6.83 1.03
N ASN A 39 -20.18 5.54 0.73
CA ASN A 39 -18.95 4.80 0.51
C ASN A 39 -18.37 5.24 -0.85
N ARG A 40 -17.29 6.02 -0.84
CA ARG A 40 -16.60 6.43 -2.07
C ARG A 40 -15.42 5.52 -2.31
N ASN A 41 -15.29 5.01 -3.53
CA ASN A 41 -14.13 4.25 -3.96
C ASN A 41 -12.85 5.10 -3.82
N PRO A 42 -11.71 4.50 -3.46
CA PRO A 42 -10.42 5.15 -3.54
C PRO A 42 -10.14 5.59 -4.98
N ARG A 43 -9.71 6.84 -5.16
CA ARG A 43 -9.32 7.39 -6.45
C ARG A 43 -7.82 7.26 -6.64
N ILE A 44 -7.40 6.64 -7.74
CA ILE A 44 -6.00 6.36 -8.05
C ILE A 44 -5.63 7.06 -9.36
N LEU A 45 -4.59 7.89 -9.27
CA LEU A 45 -3.96 8.52 -10.44
C LEU A 45 -2.87 7.59 -10.97
N CYS A 46 -3.03 7.11 -12.19
CA CYS A 46 -2.17 6.13 -12.83
C CYS A 46 -1.29 6.80 -13.91
N LEU A 47 -0.08 7.22 -13.52
CA LEU A 47 0.87 7.86 -14.42
C LEU A 47 1.65 6.80 -15.23
N HIS A 48 1.57 6.88 -16.55
CA HIS A 48 2.27 5.93 -17.44
C HIS A 48 3.79 6.22 -17.51
N GLY A 49 4.57 5.21 -17.92
CA GLY A 49 6.02 5.31 -18.06
C GLY A 49 6.48 6.07 -19.31
N PHE A 50 7.80 6.22 -19.46
CA PHE A 50 8.44 6.89 -20.59
C PHE A 50 8.01 6.28 -21.93
N ARG A 51 7.59 7.13 -22.89
CA ARG A 51 7.16 6.73 -24.24
C ARG A 51 6.06 5.66 -24.26
N THR A 52 5.12 5.77 -23.34
CA THR A 52 3.90 4.94 -23.31
C THR A 52 2.67 5.85 -23.27
N SER A 53 1.49 5.33 -22.94
CA SER A 53 0.28 6.14 -22.82
C SER A 53 -0.59 5.68 -21.66
N GLY A 54 -1.52 6.53 -21.24
CA GLY A 54 -2.53 6.17 -20.25
C GLY A 54 -3.36 4.97 -20.71
N GLN A 55 -3.65 4.87 -22.00
CA GLN A 55 -4.37 3.73 -22.57
C GLN A 55 -3.56 2.42 -22.49
N ILE A 56 -2.26 2.46 -22.80
CA ILE A 56 -1.38 1.30 -22.65
C ILE A 56 -1.33 0.87 -21.18
N PHE A 57 -1.19 1.82 -20.25
CA PHE A 57 -1.14 1.49 -18.83
C PHE A 57 -2.48 0.90 -18.34
N LYS A 58 -3.61 1.43 -18.82
CA LYS A 58 -4.94 0.86 -18.56
C LYS A 58 -5.04 -0.58 -19.02
N THR A 59 -4.58 -0.89 -20.23
CA THR A 59 -4.55 -2.28 -20.76
C THR A 59 -3.71 -3.20 -19.87
N GLN A 60 -2.57 -2.71 -19.35
CA GLN A 60 -1.74 -3.49 -18.43
C GLN A 60 -2.44 -3.75 -17.08
N ILE A 61 -3.21 -2.78 -16.57
CA ILE A 61 -3.97 -2.90 -15.32
C ILE A 61 -5.25 -3.74 -15.47
N ASN A 62 -5.85 -3.82 -16.66
CA ASN A 62 -7.03 -4.66 -16.94
C ASN A 62 -6.77 -6.18 -16.74
N LYS A 63 -5.55 -6.58 -16.40
CA LYS A 63 -5.22 -7.93 -15.93
C LYS A 63 -5.68 -8.20 -14.49
N TRP A 64 -6.04 -7.16 -13.74
CA TRP A 64 -6.58 -7.32 -12.38
C TRP A 64 -8.00 -7.88 -12.41
N PRO A 65 -8.42 -8.64 -11.37
CA PRO A 65 -9.78 -9.16 -11.29
C PRO A 65 -10.82 -8.04 -11.28
N GLU A 66 -11.95 -8.25 -11.95
CA GLU A 66 -13.08 -7.30 -12.00
C GLU A 66 -13.54 -6.88 -10.59
N SER A 67 -13.57 -7.82 -9.65
CA SER A 67 -13.93 -7.58 -8.25
C SER A 67 -13.00 -6.59 -7.51
N VAL A 68 -11.81 -6.34 -8.03
CA VAL A 68 -10.90 -5.28 -7.57
C VAL A 68 -11.19 -3.98 -8.32
N LEU A 69 -11.34 -4.03 -9.64
CA LEU A 69 -11.58 -2.86 -10.48
C LEU A 69 -12.88 -2.12 -10.12
N GLU A 70 -13.93 -2.84 -9.71
CA GLU A 70 -15.20 -2.26 -9.25
C GLU A 70 -15.07 -1.44 -7.95
N LYS A 71 -13.99 -1.65 -7.18
CA LYS A 71 -13.76 -1.03 -5.86
C LYS A 71 -12.82 0.15 -5.91
N VAL A 72 -12.30 0.52 -7.07
CA VAL A 72 -11.34 1.61 -7.24
C VAL A 72 -11.69 2.47 -8.44
N ASP A 73 -11.52 3.79 -8.29
CA ASP A 73 -11.69 4.73 -9.40
C ASP A 73 -10.31 5.03 -9.98
N LEU A 74 -10.00 4.46 -11.16
CA LEU A 74 -8.70 4.61 -11.81
C LEU A 74 -8.73 5.71 -12.88
N PHE A 75 -7.77 6.63 -12.84
CA PHE A 75 -7.62 7.68 -13.85
C PHE A 75 -6.25 7.57 -14.52
N PHE A 76 -6.25 7.42 -15.85
CA PHE A 76 -5.05 7.20 -16.67
C PHE A 76 -4.83 8.38 -17.65
N PRO A 77 -4.25 9.49 -17.19
CA PRO A 77 -3.94 10.61 -18.07
C PRO A 77 -2.82 10.25 -19.05
N ASN A 78 -2.86 10.85 -20.24
CA ASN A 78 -1.69 10.94 -21.11
C ASN A 78 -0.80 12.08 -20.65
N ALA A 79 0.49 11.89 -20.84
CA ALA A 79 1.46 12.96 -20.73
C ALA A 79 1.25 14.03 -21.82
N PRO A 80 1.67 15.29 -21.60
CA PRO A 80 1.32 16.41 -22.47
C PRO A 80 2.13 16.49 -23.76
N PHE A 81 3.23 15.74 -23.89
CA PHE A 81 4.10 15.80 -25.06
C PHE A 81 4.04 14.53 -25.88
N ASP A 82 4.03 14.68 -27.20
CA ASP A 82 4.18 13.56 -28.11
C ASP A 82 5.58 12.93 -27.99
N CYS A 83 5.65 11.62 -28.23
CA CYS A 83 6.88 10.84 -28.18
C CYS A 83 7.88 11.28 -29.27
N ASN A 84 9.03 11.81 -28.84
CA ASN A 84 10.14 12.15 -29.71
C ASN A 84 11.14 10.99 -29.80
N GLY A 85 10.75 9.92 -30.49
CA GLY A 85 11.63 8.78 -30.79
C GLY A 85 10.92 7.44 -30.75
N VAL A 86 11.71 6.37 -30.78
CA VAL A 86 11.23 4.98 -30.73
C VAL A 86 10.78 4.64 -29.32
N SER A 87 9.61 4.01 -29.20
CA SER A 87 9.14 3.46 -27.92
C SER A 87 9.66 2.05 -27.72
N GLY A 88 10.07 1.72 -26.49
CA GLY A 88 10.44 0.35 -26.13
C GLY A 88 9.27 -0.63 -26.14
N VAL A 89 8.03 -0.15 -26.30
CA VAL A 89 6.83 -0.97 -26.38
C VAL A 89 6.29 -1.14 -27.81
N GLU A 90 6.97 -0.54 -28.79
CA GLU A 90 6.59 -0.64 -30.20
C GLU A 90 6.63 -2.09 -30.69
N GLY A 91 5.62 -2.48 -31.47
CA GLY A 91 5.41 -3.86 -31.89
C GLY A 91 4.71 -4.75 -30.85
N VAL A 92 4.54 -4.28 -29.61
CA VAL A 92 3.73 -4.95 -28.58
C VAL A 92 2.43 -4.18 -28.32
N PHE A 93 2.50 -2.85 -28.29
CA PHE A 93 1.34 -1.97 -28.18
C PHE A 93 1.32 -0.98 -29.34
N ASP A 94 0.12 -0.54 -29.71
CA ASP A 94 -0.05 0.47 -30.76
C ASP A 94 0.14 1.90 -30.20
N PRO A 95 0.65 2.84 -31.03
CA PRO A 95 0.69 4.27 -30.69
C PRO A 95 -0.74 4.86 -30.51
N PRO A 96 -0.89 6.08 -29.94
CA PRO A 96 0.13 7.08 -29.65
C PRO A 96 0.92 6.82 -28.35
N TYR A 97 2.16 7.30 -28.34
CA TYR A 97 3.04 7.33 -27.18
C TYR A 97 3.31 8.77 -26.76
N TYR A 98 3.44 8.98 -25.46
CA TYR A 98 3.62 10.30 -24.87
C TYR A 98 4.80 10.31 -23.89
N GLU A 99 5.31 11.52 -23.65
CA GLU A 99 6.39 11.81 -22.72
C GLU A 99 5.93 12.88 -21.72
N TRP A 100 6.26 12.71 -20.44
CA TRP A 100 5.95 13.70 -19.39
C TRP A 100 6.83 14.95 -19.48
N PHE A 101 7.96 14.83 -20.16
CA PHE A 101 9.02 15.82 -20.36
C PHE A 101 9.86 15.34 -21.56
N GLN A 102 10.55 16.25 -22.25
CA GLN A 102 11.34 15.92 -23.45
C GLN A 102 12.83 16.24 -23.22
N PHE A 103 13.73 15.47 -23.82
CA PHE A 103 15.18 15.69 -23.75
C PHE A 103 15.73 16.35 -25.01
N HIS A 104 16.69 17.27 -24.87
CA HIS A 104 17.54 17.71 -25.99
C HIS A 104 18.84 16.88 -26.04
N LYS A 105 19.28 16.52 -27.26
CA LYS A 105 20.45 15.66 -27.57
C LYS A 105 21.78 16.18 -27.00
N ASP A 106 21.83 17.41 -26.54
CA ASP A 106 23.06 18.07 -26.11
C ASP A 106 23.30 17.89 -24.60
N TYR A 107 22.38 17.26 -23.87
CA TYR A 107 22.40 17.00 -22.40
C TYR A 107 22.66 18.25 -21.52
N LYS A 108 22.65 19.45 -22.10
CA LYS A 108 23.04 20.72 -21.45
C LYS A 108 21.88 21.68 -21.21
N ARG A 109 20.70 21.42 -21.77
CA ARG A 109 19.49 22.22 -21.57
C ARG A 109 18.27 21.32 -21.40
N TYR A 110 17.56 21.54 -20.30
CA TYR A 110 16.29 20.89 -19.99
C TYR A 110 15.17 21.87 -20.37
N GLU A 111 14.31 21.49 -21.31
CA GLU A 111 13.04 22.18 -21.53
C GLU A 111 11.92 21.20 -21.16
N ASN A 112 10.92 21.68 -20.42
CA ASN A 112 9.74 20.91 -20.00
C ASN A 112 9.94 19.80 -18.94
N PHE A 113 10.81 20.07 -17.95
CA PHE A 113 10.80 19.58 -16.55
C PHE A 113 10.70 18.05 -16.26
N ASP A 114 11.84 17.39 -16.44
CA ASP A 114 12.48 16.31 -15.64
C ASP A 114 11.73 15.01 -15.25
N GLU A 115 12.01 13.98 -16.06
CA GLU A 115 12.13 12.53 -15.87
C GLU A 115 10.93 11.66 -15.38
N CYS A 116 10.80 10.44 -15.94
CA CYS A 116 9.68 9.46 -16.06
C CYS A 116 8.43 9.56 -15.16
N GLY A 117 7.26 9.04 -15.59
CA GLY A 117 6.00 9.07 -14.80
C GLY A 117 6.09 8.51 -13.36
N ALA A 118 6.99 7.54 -13.11
CA ALA A 118 7.27 7.03 -11.75
C ALA A 118 8.09 8.02 -10.88
N ILE A 119 8.98 8.80 -11.51
CA ILE A 119 9.74 9.89 -10.89
C ILE A 119 8.79 11.05 -10.58
N LEU A 120 7.88 11.35 -11.51
CA LEU A 120 6.82 12.35 -11.33
C LEU A 120 5.91 12.02 -10.13
N ALA A 121 5.53 10.76 -9.94
CA ALA A 121 4.69 10.35 -8.79
C ALA A 121 5.34 10.68 -7.44
N ALA A 122 6.63 10.34 -7.26
CA ALA A 122 7.36 10.65 -6.04
C ALA A 122 7.56 12.16 -5.85
N ALA A 123 7.95 12.87 -6.93
CA ALA A 123 8.14 14.30 -6.90
C ALA A 123 6.84 15.06 -6.55
N LEU A 124 5.71 14.68 -7.13
CA LEU A 124 4.40 15.28 -6.84
C LEU A 124 4.02 15.15 -5.37
N ALA A 125 4.29 14.02 -4.72
CA ALA A 125 4.01 13.84 -3.30
C ALA A 125 4.86 14.78 -2.43
N GLY A 126 6.16 14.89 -2.73
CA GLY A 126 7.07 15.79 -2.04
C GLY A 126 6.74 17.27 -2.24
N LEU A 127 6.48 17.68 -3.49
CA LEU A 127 6.10 19.04 -3.86
C LEU A 127 4.74 19.43 -3.27
N GLN A 128 3.76 18.52 -3.26
CA GLN A 128 2.45 18.78 -2.66
C GLN A 128 2.55 18.95 -1.15
N ALA A 129 3.38 18.16 -0.46
CA ALA A 129 3.59 18.31 0.97
C ALA A 129 4.15 19.69 1.36
N LYS A 130 4.84 20.35 0.43
CA LYS A 130 5.41 21.71 0.59
C LYS A 130 4.53 22.81 0.01
N GLY A 131 3.36 22.49 -0.52
CA GLY A 131 2.46 23.47 -1.14
C GLY A 131 2.96 24.02 -2.48
N LEU A 132 3.87 23.32 -3.17
CA LEU A 132 4.44 23.75 -4.45
C LEU A 132 3.71 23.17 -5.67
N ALA A 133 3.01 22.04 -5.51
CA ALA A 133 2.21 21.40 -6.54
C ALA A 133 0.90 20.86 -5.96
N LEU A 134 -0.13 20.66 -6.81
CA LEU A 134 -1.39 20.02 -6.40
C LEU A 134 -2.05 20.64 -5.15
N THR A 135 -1.94 21.96 -5.00
CA THR A 135 -2.39 22.71 -3.80
C THR A 135 -3.92 22.83 -3.67
N ARG A 136 -4.64 22.57 -4.76
CA ARG A 136 -6.10 22.67 -4.85
C ARG A 136 -6.81 21.32 -4.86
N VAL A 137 -6.09 20.23 -4.57
CA VAL A 137 -6.63 18.87 -4.49
C VAL A 137 -6.30 18.23 -3.14
N GLN A 138 -6.93 17.09 -2.84
CA GLN A 138 -6.64 16.36 -1.60
C GLN A 138 -5.19 15.89 -1.56
N LYS A 139 -4.62 15.82 -0.34
CA LYS A 139 -3.27 15.30 -0.12
C LYS A 139 -3.18 13.86 -0.62
N ILE A 140 -2.09 13.53 -1.33
CA ILE A 140 -1.76 12.17 -1.71
C ILE A 140 -1.60 11.33 -0.44
N GLY A 141 -2.40 10.27 -0.35
CA GLY A 141 -2.45 9.40 0.83
C GLY A 141 -1.54 8.18 0.76
N PHE A 142 -1.18 7.75 -0.44
CA PHE A 142 -0.34 6.57 -0.69
C PHE A 142 0.30 6.64 -2.08
N LEU A 143 1.50 6.08 -2.24
CA LEU A 143 2.18 5.96 -3.53
C LEU A 143 2.48 4.50 -3.87
N VAL A 144 2.30 4.13 -5.13
CA VAL A 144 2.88 2.92 -5.71
C VAL A 144 3.86 3.38 -6.78
N ILE A 145 5.12 2.97 -6.66
CA ILE A 145 6.20 3.36 -7.57
C ILE A 145 6.75 2.10 -8.20
N ILE A 146 6.70 2.01 -9.53
CA ILE A 146 7.27 0.91 -10.30
C ILE A 146 8.44 1.47 -11.09
N SER A 147 9.65 0.93 -10.88
CA SER A 147 10.85 1.37 -11.60
C SER A 147 11.11 2.88 -11.49
N GLY A 148 10.91 3.46 -10.30
CA GLY A 148 11.13 4.88 -10.04
C GLY A 148 12.60 5.26 -9.87
N ALA A 149 12.88 6.55 -10.01
CA ALA A 149 14.19 7.19 -9.77
C ALA A 149 13.98 8.64 -9.27
N LYS A 150 15.05 9.34 -8.91
CA LYS A 150 14.99 10.77 -8.56
C LYS A 150 15.00 11.66 -9.80
N LEU A 151 14.54 12.90 -9.61
CA LEU A 151 14.79 13.99 -10.54
C LEU A 151 16.30 14.25 -10.62
N LYS A 152 16.83 14.44 -11.83
CA LYS A 152 18.25 14.77 -12.02
C LYS A 152 18.57 16.24 -11.73
N ASN A 153 17.60 17.13 -11.89
CA ASN A 153 17.77 18.54 -11.56
C ASN A 153 17.85 18.73 -10.05
N GLU A 154 19.01 19.13 -9.55
CA GLU A 154 19.30 19.24 -8.13
C GLU A 154 18.36 20.22 -7.40
N ALA A 155 18.07 21.38 -7.99
CA ALA A 155 17.20 22.38 -7.37
C ALA A 155 15.76 21.88 -7.21
N LEU A 156 15.29 21.04 -8.14
CA LEU A 156 13.98 20.41 -8.04
C LEU A 156 13.98 19.17 -7.16
N ALA A 157 15.05 18.38 -7.22
CA ALA A 157 15.24 17.23 -6.36
C ALA A 157 15.26 17.66 -4.90
N GLU A 158 15.91 18.78 -4.57
CA GLU A 158 15.89 19.37 -3.23
C GLU A 158 14.45 19.76 -2.83
N LYS A 159 13.74 20.48 -3.71
CA LYS A 159 12.34 20.85 -3.49
C LYS A 159 11.38 19.66 -3.44
N ALA A 160 11.68 18.53 -4.07
CA ALA A 160 10.85 17.34 -4.03
C ALA A 160 11.17 16.46 -2.82
N TYR A 161 12.44 16.23 -2.53
CA TYR A 161 12.89 15.12 -1.67
C TYR A 161 13.51 15.56 -0.33
N SER A 162 13.67 16.85 -0.06
CA SER A 162 14.22 17.38 1.21
C SER A 162 13.32 18.40 1.92
N PRO A 163 12.74 18.12 3.10
CA PRO A 163 12.92 16.92 3.91
C PRO A 163 12.32 15.68 3.24
N PRO A 164 12.65 14.46 3.71
CA PRO A 164 12.17 13.22 3.11
C PRO A 164 10.64 13.13 3.10
N ILE A 165 10.12 12.35 2.15
CA ILE A 165 8.69 12.18 1.89
C ILE A 165 8.06 11.29 2.97
N TRP A 166 7.06 11.83 3.65
CA TRP A 166 6.30 11.12 4.68
C TRP A 166 5.13 10.27 4.14
N CYS A 167 4.75 10.46 2.88
CA CYS A 167 3.69 9.69 2.25
C CYS A 167 4.07 8.20 2.24
N PRO A 168 3.22 7.29 2.79
CA PRO A 168 3.46 5.87 2.69
C PRO A 168 3.59 5.44 1.23
N SER A 169 4.55 4.56 0.93
CA SER A 169 4.85 4.19 -0.45
C SER A 169 5.26 2.72 -0.60
N LEU A 170 4.81 2.07 -1.66
CA LEU A 170 5.24 0.73 -2.07
C LEU A 170 6.07 0.85 -3.35
N HIS A 171 7.28 0.29 -3.33
CA HIS A 171 8.23 0.36 -4.44
C HIS A 171 8.47 -1.02 -5.05
N PHE A 172 8.25 -1.16 -6.36
CA PHE A 172 8.60 -2.34 -7.13
C PHE A 172 9.88 -2.06 -7.92
N LEU A 173 10.96 -2.79 -7.59
CA LEU A 173 12.26 -2.69 -8.25
C LEU A 173 12.60 -4.04 -8.88
N GLY A 174 12.68 -4.08 -10.21
CA GLY A 174 13.05 -5.30 -10.93
C GLY A 174 14.53 -5.63 -10.74
N ASP A 175 14.86 -6.90 -10.49
CA ASP A 175 16.25 -7.30 -10.23
C ASP A 175 17.18 -7.04 -11.44
N LYS A 176 16.64 -7.21 -12.65
CA LYS A 176 17.32 -6.95 -13.93
C LYS A 176 17.05 -5.56 -14.51
N ASP A 177 16.38 -4.69 -13.76
CA ASP A 177 16.06 -3.34 -14.20
C ASP A 177 17.29 -2.44 -14.07
N PHE A 178 17.72 -1.82 -15.16
CA PHE A 178 18.86 -0.89 -15.14
C PHE A 178 18.58 0.34 -14.27
N LEU A 179 17.30 0.66 -14.00
CA LEU A 179 16.91 1.73 -13.08
C LEU A 179 17.01 1.35 -11.61
N LYS A 180 17.23 0.06 -11.27
CA LYS A 180 17.27 -0.43 -9.88
C LYS A 180 18.18 0.38 -8.95
N PRO A 181 19.44 0.74 -9.31
CA PRO A 181 20.29 1.54 -8.43
C PRO A 181 19.67 2.91 -8.10
N TYR A 182 19.06 3.56 -9.08
CA TYR A 182 18.40 4.86 -8.91
C TYR A 182 17.10 4.76 -8.11
N GLY A 183 16.37 3.65 -8.25
CA GLY A 183 15.20 3.35 -7.42
C GLY A 183 15.56 3.10 -5.96
N ILE A 184 16.69 2.45 -5.68
CA ILE A 184 17.23 2.31 -4.32
C ILE A 184 17.61 3.67 -3.74
N GLU A 185 18.15 4.57 -4.57
CA GLU A 185 18.48 5.92 -4.14
C GLU A 185 17.22 6.75 -3.83
N LEU A 186 16.19 6.66 -4.69
CA LEU A 186 14.88 7.28 -4.46
C LEU A 186 14.25 6.80 -3.16
N LEU A 187 14.33 5.50 -2.85
CA LEU A 187 13.77 4.91 -1.64
C LEU A 187 14.29 5.58 -0.36
N LYS A 188 15.56 6.02 -0.34
CA LYS A 188 16.17 6.73 0.79
C LYS A 188 15.52 8.10 1.07
N SER A 189 14.73 8.63 0.14
CA SER A 189 13.99 9.88 0.30
C SER A 189 12.61 9.68 0.93
N PHE A 190 12.30 8.51 1.49
CA PHE A 190 11.06 8.23 2.21
C PHE A 190 11.37 7.87 3.68
N GLU A 191 10.65 8.46 4.63
CA GLU A 191 10.86 8.19 6.07
C GLU A 191 10.09 6.96 6.58
N ASN A 192 8.96 6.63 5.96
CA ASN A 192 8.07 5.57 6.45
C ASN A 192 7.94 4.44 5.40
N PRO A 193 8.68 3.32 5.53
CA PRO A 193 8.26 2.10 4.87
C PRO A 193 6.85 1.75 5.40
N PRO A 194 5.88 1.43 4.52
CA PRO A 194 4.56 1.02 4.99
C PRO A 194 4.72 -0.22 5.85
N ARG A 195 4.10 -0.22 7.04
CA ARG A 195 4.02 -1.43 7.85
C ARG A 195 3.18 -2.48 7.13
N ILE A 196 3.81 -3.56 6.71
CA ILE A 196 3.14 -4.70 6.09
C ILE A 196 2.68 -5.64 7.20
N LEU A 197 1.37 -5.84 7.26
CA LEU A 197 0.75 -6.81 8.14
C LEU A 197 0.86 -8.21 7.53
N CYS A 198 1.75 -9.02 8.08
CA CYS A 198 2.01 -10.39 7.65
C CYS A 198 1.08 -11.36 8.38
N LEU A 199 -0.10 -11.62 7.81
CA LEU A 199 -1.07 -12.56 8.38
C LEU A 199 -0.68 -14.00 8.02
N HIS A 200 -0.47 -14.84 9.02
CA HIS A 200 -0.15 -16.25 8.83
C HIS A 200 -1.37 -17.07 8.36
N GLY A 201 -1.13 -18.23 7.76
CA GLY A 201 -2.17 -19.16 7.30
C GLY A 201 -2.96 -19.83 8.44
N PHE A 202 -3.99 -20.61 8.08
CA PHE A 202 -4.78 -21.35 9.06
C PHE A 202 -3.92 -22.34 9.85
N ARG A 203 -4.03 -22.32 11.19
CA ARG A 203 -3.27 -23.20 12.11
C ARG A 203 -1.75 -23.10 11.98
N THR A 204 -1.24 -21.90 11.70
CA THR A 204 0.19 -21.58 11.80
C THR A 204 0.39 -20.42 12.78
N SER A 205 1.52 -19.72 12.76
CA SER A 205 1.77 -18.57 13.62
C SER A 205 2.51 -17.47 12.88
N GLY A 206 2.49 -16.26 13.45
CA GLY A 206 3.26 -15.13 12.96
C GLY A 206 4.74 -15.46 12.88
N LEU A 207 5.27 -16.17 13.89
CA LEU A 207 6.66 -16.63 13.92
C LEU A 207 6.99 -17.56 12.75
N ILE A 208 6.11 -18.52 12.43
CA ILE A 208 6.34 -19.44 11.31
C ILE A 208 6.39 -18.67 9.97
N LEU A 209 5.47 -17.72 9.76
CA LEU A 209 5.49 -16.88 8.57
C LEU A 209 6.76 -16.01 8.52
N GLN A 210 7.23 -15.49 9.67
CA GLN A 210 8.49 -14.78 9.76
C GLN A 210 9.67 -15.66 9.37
N THR A 211 9.77 -16.88 9.89
CA THR A 211 10.83 -17.83 9.53
C THR A 211 10.82 -18.14 8.03
N GLN A 212 9.65 -18.25 7.42
CA GLN A 212 9.52 -18.47 5.99
C GLN A 212 9.98 -17.25 5.17
N LEU A 213 9.66 -16.03 5.60
CA LEU A 213 10.09 -14.79 4.95
C LEU A 213 11.56 -14.45 5.18
N ASN A 214 12.17 -14.93 6.27
CA ASN A 214 13.61 -14.77 6.54
C ASN A 214 14.51 -15.50 5.52
N LYS A 215 13.91 -16.26 4.58
CA LYS A 215 14.62 -16.78 3.39
C LYS A 215 14.90 -15.70 2.35
N TRP A 216 14.27 -14.53 2.44
CA TRP A 216 14.52 -13.42 1.55
C TRP A 216 15.86 -12.74 1.88
N PRO A 217 16.50 -12.07 0.91
CA PRO A 217 17.74 -11.35 1.16
C PRO A 217 17.56 -10.27 2.24
N GLU A 218 18.55 -10.14 3.15
CA GLU A 218 18.56 -9.14 4.23
C GLU A 218 18.31 -7.72 3.71
N SER A 219 18.94 -7.37 2.58
CA SER A 219 18.75 -6.09 1.89
C SER A 219 17.29 -5.77 1.47
N VAL A 220 16.41 -6.77 1.41
CA VAL A 220 14.97 -6.62 1.18
C VAL A 220 14.25 -6.47 2.51
N LEU A 221 14.57 -7.33 3.49
CA LEU A 221 13.92 -7.35 4.80
C LEU A 221 14.15 -6.05 5.58
N GLU A 222 15.36 -5.48 5.53
CA GLU A 222 15.71 -4.20 6.18
C GLU A 222 14.89 -3.01 5.67
N LYS A 223 14.31 -3.12 4.48
CA LYS A 223 13.53 -2.05 3.84
C LYS A 223 12.02 -2.16 4.11
N LEU A 224 11.59 -3.21 4.80
CA LEU A 224 10.18 -3.47 5.06
C LEU A 224 9.93 -3.40 6.57
N ASP A 225 8.94 -2.60 6.99
CA ASP A 225 8.39 -2.69 8.35
C ASP A 225 7.40 -3.87 8.36
N LEU A 226 7.88 -5.08 8.64
CA LEU A 226 7.04 -6.29 8.69
C LEU A 226 6.51 -6.53 10.11
N PHE A 227 5.20 -6.67 10.24
CA PHE A 227 4.56 -7.02 11.51
C PHE A 227 3.85 -8.37 11.39
N PHE A 228 4.24 -9.33 12.23
CA PHE A 228 3.77 -10.71 12.22
C PHE A 228 2.90 -11.00 13.45
N PRO A 229 1.61 -10.60 13.45
CA PRO A 229 0.72 -10.93 14.55
C PRO A 229 0.35 -12.41 14.56
N ASP A 230 0.18 -12.97 15.75
CA ASP A 230 -0.55 -14.22 15.92
C ASP A 230 -2.06 -13.97 15.86
N ALA A 231 -2.78 -14.95 15.32
CA ALA A 231 -4.22 -14.96 15.33
C ALA A 231 -4.76 -15.10 16.78
N PRO A 232 -5.94 -14.53 17.10
CA PRO A 232 -6.40 -14.39 18.48
C PRO A 232 -6.80 -15.71 19.15
N PHE A 233 -6.97 -16.79 18.39
CA PHE A 233 -7.40 -18.08 18.92
C PHE A 233 -6.27 -19.11 18.82
N PRO A 234 -5.91 -19.80 19.90
CA PRO A 234 -5.06 -20.99 19.82
C PRO A 234 -5.69 -22.05 18.91
N CYS A 235 -4.83 -22.77 18.19
CA CYS A 235 -5.22 -23.87 17.32
C CYS A 235 -5.97 -24.96 18.09
N ASN A 236 -7.18 -25.28 17.62
CA ASN A 236 -7.97 -26.39 18.14
C ASN A 236 -7.91 -27.54 17.14
N GLY A 237 -6.86 -28.36 17.25
CA GLY A 237 -6.66 -29.56 16.42
C GLY A 237 -5.27 -29.63 15.80
N LYS A 238 -5.11 -30.55 14.84
CA LYS A 238 -3.84 -30.79 14.15
C LYS A 238 -3.51 -29.64 13.19
N SER A 239 -2.24 -29.23 13.17
CA SER A 239 -1.69 -28.34 12.16
C SER A 239 -1.00 -29.16 11.05
N GLU A 240 -1.10 -28.71 9.81
CA GLU A 240 -0.41 -29.34 8.67
C GLU A 240 1.10 -29.11 8.69
N VAL A 241 1.58 -28.13 9.46
CA VAL A 241 3.01 -27.83 9.60
C VAL A 241 3.66 -28.54 10.79
N GLU A 242 2.90 -29.36 11.51
CA GLU A 242 3.41 -30.13 12.65
C GLU A 242 4.51 -31.11 12.20
N GLY A 243 5.63 -31.11 12.93
CA GLY A 243 6.83 -31.88 12.58
C GLY A 243 7.76 -31.19 11.59
N ILE A 244 7.35 -30.05 11.00
CA ILE A 244 8.21 -29.18 10.19
C ILE A 244 8.54 -27.90 10.97
N PHE A 245 7.55 -27.33 11.66
CA PHE A 245 7.69 -26.17 12.54
C PHE A 245 7.19 -26.52 13.94
N ASP A 246 7.74 -25.85 14.95
CA ASP A 246 7.30 -26.02 16.33
C ASP A 246 6.06 -25.15 16.65
N PRO A 247 5.17 -25.59 17.56
CA PRO A 247 4.06 -24.78 18.07
C PRO A 247 4.57 -23.57 18.89
N PRO A 248 3.74 -22.55 19.19
CA PRO A 248 2.26 -22.53 19.10
C PRO A 248 1.71 -22.25 17.70
N TYR A 249 0.49 -22.75 17.47
CA TYR A 249 -0.30 -22.50 16.26
C TYR A 249 -1.59 -21.76 16.64
N TYR A 250 -2.09 -20.94 15.72
CA TYR A 250 -3.25 -20.08 15.92
C TYR A 250 -4.22 -20.11 14.74
N GLU A 251 -5.46 -19.69 14.98
CA GLU A 251 -6.56 -19.59 14.03
C GLU A 251 -7.18 -18.19 14.07
N TRP A 252 -7.47 -17.59 12.90
CA TRP A 252 -8.13 -16.28 12.80
C TRP A 252 -9.60 -16.32 13.19
N PHE A 253 -10.22 -17.49 13.05
CA PHE A 253 -11.61 -17.76 13.39
C PHE A 253 -11.73 -19.21 13.85
N GLN A 254 -12.49 -19.46 14.91
CA GLN A 254 -12.84 -20.79 15.36
C GLN A 254 -14.21 -21.18 14.77
N PHE A 255 -14.31 -22.40 14.24
CA PHE A 255 -15.58 -22.92 13.77
C PHE A 255 -16.47 -23.28 14.98
N ASN A 256 -17.45 -22.43 15.28
CA ASN A 256 -18.49 -22.75 16.25
C ASN A 256 -19.76 -23.17 15.50
N LYS A 257 -20.14 -24.45 15.57
CA LYS A 257 -21.39 -24.97 14.99
C LYS A 257 -22.62 -24.14 15.40
N GLY A 258 -22.62 -23.58 16.62
CA GLY A 258 -23.71 -22.73 17.10
C GLY A 258 -23.78 -21.35 16.45
N ALA A 259 -22.65 -20.78 16.00
CA ALA A 259 -22.61 -19.44 15.41
C ALA A 259 -23.26 -19.39 14.01
N ILE A 260 -23.21 -20.48 13.25
CA ILE A 260 -23.95 -20.60 11.98
C ILE A 260 -25.45 -20.63 12.25
N LEU A 261 -25.90 -21.36 13.29
CA LEU A 261 -27.31 -21.36 13.68
C LEU A 261 -27.77 -19.96 14.10
N SER A 262 -26.99 -19.25 14.91
CA SER A 262 -27.32 -17.89 15.36
C SER A 262 -27.31 -16.88 14.20
N ALA A 263 -26.35 -16.96 13.28
CA ALA A 263 -26.29 -16.09 12.10
C ALA A 263 -27.41 -16.42 11.09
N ALA A 264 -27.74 -17.70 10.92
CA ALA A 264 -28.87 -18.14 10.11
C ALA A 264 -30.21 -17.73 10.73
N LEU A 265 -30.36 -17.83 12.06
CA LEU A 265 -31.55 -17.36 12.79
C LEU A 265 -31.69 -15.83 12.71
N ALA A 266 -30.61 -15.07 12.87
CA ALA A 266 -30.63 -13.61 12.69
C ALA A 266 -30.98 -13.23 11.24
N GLY A 267 -30.44 -13.95 10.25
CA GLY A 267 -30.77 -13.77 8.84
C GLY A 267 -32.21 -14.17 8.49
N LEU A 268 -32.77 -15.18 9.16
CA LEU A 268 -34.18 -15.59 9.03
C LEU A 268 -35.11 -14.60 9.74
N GLN A 269 -34.74 -14.10 10.92
CA GLN A 269 -35.53 -13.14 11.68
C GLN A 269 -35.58 -11.77 10.98
N ALA A 270 -34.49 -11.35 10.33
CA ALA A 270 -34.48 -10.17 9.47
C ALA A 270 -35.35 -10.31 8.20
N LYS A 271 -35.57 -11.54 7.71
CA LYS A 271 -36.50 -11.81 6.60
C LYS A 271 -37.96 -11.87 7.05
N VAL A 272 -38.24 -12.33 8.27
CA VAL A 272 -39.59 -12.38 8.83
C VAL A 272 -40.07 -11.00 9.27
N CYS A 273 -39.19 -10.13 9.79
CA CYS A 273 -39.55 -8.76 10.18
C CYS A 273 -39.69 -7.77 9.01
N ASN A 274 -39.33 -8.17 7.79
CA ASN A 274 -39.41 -7.34 6.58
C ASN A 274 -40.56 -7.76 5.62
N ASN A 275 -41.49 -8.59 6.11
CA ASN A 275 -42.76 -8.92 5.42
C ASN A 275 -43.94 -8.38 6.21
#